data_AF-A0A935V2X4-F1
#
_entry.id   AF-A0A935V2X4-F1
#
_cell.length_a   1.000
_cell.length_b   1.000
_cell.length_c   1.000
_cell.angle_alpha   90.00
_cell.angle_beta   90.00
_cell.angle_gamma   90.00
#
_symmetry.space_group_name_H-M   'P 1'
#
loop_
_entity.id
_entity.type
_entity.pdbx_description
1 polymer ?
#
loop_
_entity_poly.entity_id
_entity_poly.type
_entity_poly.pdbx_seq_one_letter_code
_entity_poly.pdbx_strand_id
1 'polypeptide(L)'
;MRRFLVGGMLLAALLGPAQAEDTPRPAVPSAVPTADPPTADAPTLKPMHQRLGYAFEQPEILIRQRLFGLAHGLSLLAASCLDLPEHSTPVQDAYTVWHVKQAQTIEILALDLAAYYFGPRAAQAQWQDLARALNLKDSIQPSLGTVSLQDACTSLPEAITQPRYELDRLLAEGAAPELNPAKAPAVASPARRIDGPQDEVATPQSGIHGMQSQATQSEAMQSEALQSAPPAILQGPAE
;
A
#
# COMPACT_ATOMS: atom_id res chain seq x y z
N MET A 1 19.02 -56.57 -3.10
CA MET A 1 18.77 -57.71 -2.20
C MET A 1 20.03 -58.02 -1.40
N ARG A 2 19.86 -58.51 -0.16
CA ARG A 2 20.86 -58.98 0.82
C ARG A 2 21.49 -57.96 1.79
N ARG A 3 20.82 -57.89 2.95
CA ARG A 3 21.35 -57.67 4.31
C ARG A 3 22.25 -58.85 4.73
N PHE A 4 23.17 -58.64 5.67
CA PHE A 4 23.42 -59.40 6.92
C PHE A 4 24.51 -58.64 7.73
N LEU A 5 24.25 -57.99 8.89
CA LEU A 5 24.04 -58.51 10.26
C LEU A 5 25.21 -59.33 10.81
N VAL A 6 25.94 -58.79 11.81
CA VAL A 6 26.42 -59.51 13.01
C VAL A 6 26.65 -58.51 14.14
N GLY A 7 26.13 -58.81 15.33
CA GLY A 7 26.55 -58.14 16.57
C GLY A 7 25.48 -58.16 17.65
N GLY A 8 25.04 -59.35 18.06
CA GLY A 8 24.14 -59.50 19.21
C GLY A 8 24.89 -59.50 20.54
N MET A 9 24.22 -59.09 21.62
CA MET A 9 24.46 -59.65 22.93
C MET A 9 23.21 -59.55 23.82
N LEU A 10 23.10 -60.54 24.71
CA LEU A 10 21.94 -61.08 25.40
C LEU A 10 21.20 -60.16 26.40
N LEU A 11 19.90 -60.45 26.49
CA LEU A 11 19.01 -60.55 27.67
C LEU A 11 19.64 -60.36 29.07
N ALA A 12 18.99 -59.52 29.87
CA ALA A 12 18.60 -59.87 31.24
C ALA A 12 17.34 -59.07 31.65
N ALA A 13 16.22 -59.76 31.82
CA ALA A 13 15.02 -59.25 32.46
C ALA A 13 15.12 -59.55 33.96
N LEU A 14 14.98 -58.52 34.81
CA LEU A 14 14.67 -58.66 36.23
C LEU A 14 13.57 -57.65 36.59
N LEU A 15 12.41 -58.20 36.93
CA LEU A 15 11.34 -57.54 37.66
C LEU A 15 11.74 -57.39 39.14
N GLY A 16 11.49 -56.23 39.76
CA GLY A 16 11.50 -56.05 41.21
C GLY A 16 11.43 -54.58 41.64
N PRO A 17 10.69 -54.22 42.71
CA PRO A 17 9.99 -52.94 42.83
C PRO A 17 10.85 -51.83 43.45
N ALA A 18 10.79 -50.62 42.88
CA ALA A 18 11.36 -49.43 43.51
C ALA A 18 10.26 -48.71 44.30
N GLN A 19 10.49 -48.69 45.61
CA GLN A 19 9.77 -47.97 46.63
C GLN A 19 9.63 -46.48 46.29
N ALA A 20 8.48 -45.93 46.67
CA ALA A 20 8.27 -44.50 46.78
C ALA A 20 9.17 -43.94 47.89
N GLU A 21 10.08 -43.03 47.56
CA GLU A 21 10.57 -42.05 48.50
C GLU A 21 10.54 -40.66 47.87
N ASP A 22 9.83 -39.80 48.60
CA ASP A 22 9.52 -38.41 48.38
C ASP A 22 10.81 -37.58 48.50
N THR A 23 11.14 -36.82 47.46
CA THR A 23 12.13 -35.74 47.59
C THR A 23 11.72 -34.59 46.67
N PRO A 24 11.34 -33.41 47.21
CA PRO A 24 10.99 -32.26 46.41
C PRO A 24 12.22 -31.71 45.66
N ARG A 25 12.21 -31.85 44.33
CA ARG A 25 13.15 -31.15 43.45
C ARG A 25 12.66 -29.71 43.27
N PRO A 26 13.47 -28.66 43.56
CA PRO A 26 13.07 -27.31 43.22
C PRO A 26 12.94 -27.19 41.70
N ALA A 27 11.75 -26.76 41.27
CA ALA A 27 11.46 -26.45 39.88
C ALA A 27 12.42 -25.38 39.39
N VAL A 28 13.29 -25.74 38.44
CA VAL A 28 13.97 -24.76 37.60
C VAL A 28 12.92 -24.32 36.58
N PRO A 29 12.45 -23.06 36.56
CA PRO A 29 11.63 -22.60 35.46
C PRO A 29 12.54 -22.54 34.23
N SER A 30 12.38 -23.49 33.32
CA SER A 30 12.73 -23.30 31.91
C SER A 30 11.83 -22.18 31.38
N ALA A 31 12.24 -20.94 31.61
CA ALA A 31 11.71 -19.79 30.90
C ALA A 31 12.21 -19.88 29.46
N VAL A 32 11.47 -20.64 28.64
CA VAL A 32 11.42 -20.34 27.21
C VAL A 32 10.93 -18.89 27.14
N PRO A 33 11.65 -17.95 26.51
CA PRO A 33 11.06 -16.67 26.21
C PRO A 33 9.93 -16.95 25.24
N THR A 34 8.71 -16.99 25.76
CA THR A 34 7.49 -16.85 24.98
C THR A 34 7.68 -15.55 24.21
N ALA A 35 8.00 -15.65 22.92
CA ALA A 35 7.91 -14.52 22.03
C ALA A 35 6.49 -13.99 22.20
N ASP A 36 6.38 -12.76 22.69
CA ASP A 36 5.11 -12.08 22.78
C ASP A 36 4.41 -12.21 21.41
N PRO A 37 3.11 -12.53 21.36
CA PRO A 37 2.36 -12.43 20.13
C PRO A 37 2.57 -11.01 19.57
N PRO A 38 2.65 -10.82 18.24
CA PRO A 38 2.87 -9.50 17.68
C PRO A 38 1.80 -8.58 18.25
N THR A 39 2.25 -7.59 19.04
CA THR A 39 1.37 -6.63 19.69
C THR A 39 0.60 -5.91 18.59
N ALA A 40 -0.63 -6.37 18.35
CA ALA A 40 -1.62 -5.58 17.66
C ALA A 40 -1.77 -4.29 18.47
N ASP A 41 -1.70 -3.15 17.78
CA ASP A 41 -1.90 -1.79 18.32
C ASP A 41 -0.67 -1.07 18.89
N ALA A 42 0.48 -1.16 18.21
CA ALA A 42 1.46 -0.08 18.31
C ALA A 42 0.78 1.26 17.89
N PRO A 43 0.87 2.34 18.70
CA PRO A 43 0.17 3.58 18.42
C PRO A 43 0.65 4.18 17.10
N THR A 44 -0.30 4.50 16.21
CA THR A 44 -0.04 5.13 14.91
C THR A 44 0.82 6.37 15.06
N LEU A 45 1.88 6.47 14.26
CA LEU A 45 2.76 7.61 14.30
C LEU A 45 2.14 8.80 13.58
N LYS A 46 2.22 9.96 14.23
CA LYS A 46 1.79 11.22 13.65
C LYS A 46 2.97 11.85 12.90
N PRO A 47 2.86 12.10 11.59
CA PRO A 47 3.88 12.81 10.83
C PRO A 47 3.97 14.27 11.27
N MET A 48 5.10 14.92 10.97
CA MET A 48 5.27 16.35 11.19
C MET A 48 4.33 17.13 10.27
N HIS A 49 3.46 17.97 10.84
CA HIS A 49 2.39 18.68 10.11
C HIS A 49 2.87 19.47 8.88
N GLN A 50 4.06 20.08 8.95
CA GLN A 50 4.64 20.88 7.85
C GLN A 50 5.16 20.03 6.68
N ARG A 51 5.12 18.71 6.80
CA ARG A 51 5.71 17.77 5.84
C ARG A 51 4.70 16.78 5.30
N LEU A 52 3.40 17.02 5.44
CA LEU A 52 2.37 16.13 4.93
C LEU A 52 2.26 16.18 3.39
N GLY A 53 1.98 15.03 2.78
CA GLY A 53 1.80 14.92 1.34
C GLY A 53 3.09 15.08 0.52
N TYR A 54 2.94 15.38 -0.75
CA TYR A 54 4.06 15.48 -1.69
C TYR A 54 4.91 16.73 -1.46
N ALA A 55 6.22 16.54 -1.45
CA ALA A 55 7.22 17.58 -1.20
C ALA A 55 7.74 18.18 -2.52
N PHE A 56 6.87 18.91 -3.24
CA PHE A 56 7.20 19.46 -4.56
C PHE A 56 8.44 20.38 -4.57
N GLU A 57 8.71 21.05 -3.44
CA GLU A 57 9.87 21.93 -3.27
C GLU A 57 11.19 21.18 -2.96
N GLN A 58 11.14 19.85 -2.81
CA GLN A 58 12.30 19.01 -2.51
C GLN A 58 12.37 17.86 -3.52
N PRO A 59 12.97 18.07 -4.72
CA PRO A 59 12.98 17.09 -5.80
C PRO A 59 13.49 15.70 -5.38
N GLU A 60 14.52 15.67 -4.52
CA GLU A 60 15.08 14.44 -3.95
C GLU A 60 14.08 13.67 -3.08
N ILE A 61 13.25 14.37 -2.30
CA ILE A 61 12.18 13.73 -1.52
C ILE A 61 11.04 13.32 -2.46
N LEU A 62 10.69 14.18 -3.42
CA LEU A 62 9.60 13.92 -4.36
C LEU A 62 9.81 12.63 -5.17
N ILE A 63 11.03 12.39 -5.68
CA ILE A 63 11.31 11.15 -6.39
C ILE A 63 11.13 9.92 -5.48
N ARG A 64 11.60 10.01 -4.22
CA ARG A 64 11.44 8.93 -3.24
C ARG A 64 9.98 8.67 -2.89
N GLN A 65 9.19 9.73 -2.71
CA GLN A 65 7.74 9.65 -2.47
C GLN A 65 7.02 8.96 -3.64
N ARG A 66 7.39 9.30 -4.88
CA ARG A 66 6.82 8.68 -6.08
C ARG A 66 7.18 7.20 -6.17
N LEU A 67 8.44 6.83 -5.94
CA LEU A 67 8.88 5.44 -6.03
C LEU A 67 8.31 4.58 -4.89
N PHE A 68 8.20 5.13 -3.68
CA PHE A 68 7.49 4.47 -2.59
C PHE A 68 6.01 4.25 -2.95
N GLY A 69 5.34 5.27 -3.50
CA GLY A 69 3.95 5.14 -3.96
C GLY A 69 3.77 4.06 -5.04
N LEU A 70 4.73 3.93 -5.96
CA LEU A 70 4.75 2.85 -6.96
C LEU A 70 4.89 1.47 -6.32
N ALA A 71 5.85 1.29 -5.40
CA ALA A 71 6.03 0.04 -4.67
C ALA A 71 4.78 -0.32 -3.85
N HIS A 72 4.18 0.67 -3.18
CA HIS A 72 2.94 0.51 -2.44
C HIS A 72 1.78 0.06 -3.34
N GLY A 73 1.56 0.74 -4.47
CA GLY A 73 0.51 0.36 -5.42
C GLY A 73 0.69 -1.06 -5.97
N LEU A 74 1.93 -1.45 -6.30
CA LEU A 74 2.23 -2.82 -6.74
C LEU A 74 1.93 -3.85 -5.64
N SER A 75 2.27 -3.54 -4.38
CA SER A 75 1.97 -4.44 -3.25
C SER A 75 0.46 -4.65 -3.06
N LEU A 76 -0.34 -3.58 -3.21
CA LEU A 76 -1.80 -3.66 -3.11
C LEU A 76 -2.41 -4.44 -4.27
N LEU A 77 -1.92 -4.20 -5.49
CA LEU A 77 -2.40 -4.92 -6.67
C LEU A 77 -2.05 -6.41 -6.57
N ALA A 78 -0.80 -6.74 -6.26
CA ALA A 78 -0.36 -8.12 -6.11
C ALA A 78 -1.17 -8.86 -5.03
N ALA A 79 -1.37 -8.24 -3.87
CA ALA A 79 -2.20 -8.80 -2.80
C ALA A 79 -3.64 -9.04 -3.25
N SER A 80 -4.26 -8.08 -3.96
CA SER A 80 -5.64 -8.22 -4.45
C SER A 80 -5.78 -9.32 -5.50
N CYS A 81 -4.72 -9.59 -6.27
CA CYS A 81 -4.72 -10.70 -7.24
C CYS A 81 -4.65 -12.08 -6.59
N LEU A 82 -4.21 -12.19 -5.33
CA LEU A 82 -4.18 -13.47 -4.61
C LEU A 82 -5.58 -14.00 -4.29
N ASP A 83 -6.58 -13.11 -4.25
CA ASP A 83 -7.99 -13.48 -4.08
C ASP A 83 -8.61 -14.10 -5.36
N LEU A 84 -7.89 -14.08 -6.49
CA LEU A 84 -8.30 -14.66 -7.77
C LEU A 84 -7.51 -15.95 -8.03
N PRO A 85 -8.12 -17.15 -7.89
CA PRO A 85 -7.38 -18.41 -7.97
C PRO A 85 -6.57 -18.58 -9.26
N GLU A 86 -7.13 -18.17 -10.40
CA GLU A 86 -6.49 -18.25 -11.72
C GLU A 86 -5.20 -17.40 -11.83
N HIS A 87 -5.07 -16.34 -11.03
CA HIS A 87 -3.94 -15.39 -11.09
C HIS A 87 -2.98 -15.49 -9.91
N SER A 88 -3.40 -16.10 -8.81
CA SER A 88 -2.68 -16.11 -7.54
C SER A 88 -1.21 -16.55 -7.68
N THR A 89 -0.95 -17.75 -8.21
CA THR A 89 0.41 -18.28 -8.40
C THR A 89 1.27 -17.44 -9.34
N PRO A 90 0.88 -17.16 -10.60
CA PRO A 90 1.74 -16.40 -11.51
C PRO A 90 2.03 -14.98 -11.01
N VAL A 91 1.07 -14.32 -10.36
CA VAL A 91 1.29 -13.01 -9.74
C VAL A 91 2.21 -13.09 -8.54
N GLN A 92 2.02 -14.07 -7.65
CA GLN A 92 2.87 -14.27 -6.48
C GLN A 92 4.33 -14.50 -6.87
N ASP A 93 4.58 -15.35 -7.87
CA ASP A 93 5.93 -15.64 -8.36
C ASP A 93 6.58 -14.38 -8.95
N ALA A 94 5.88 -13.68 -9.85
CA ALA A 94 6.40 -12.46 -10.48
C ALA A 94 6.67 -11.35 -9.46
N TYR A 95 5.75 -11.13 -8.52
CA TYR A 95 5.91 -10.14 -7.46
C TYR A 95 7.06 -10.49 -6.52
N THR A 96 7.23 -11.77 -6.16
CA THR A 96 8.34 -12.20 -5.30
C THR A 96 9.69 -11.94 -5.95
N VAL A 97 9.83 -12.29 -7.24
CA VAL A 97 11.06 -12.02 -8.01
C VAL A 97 11.35 -10.53 -8.08
N TRP A 98 10.35 -9.71 -8.40
CA TRP A 98 10.49 -8.26 -8.44
C TRP A 98 10.85 -7.68 -7.07
N HIS A 99 10.14 -8.09 -6.01
CA HIS A 99 10.35 -7.56 -4.66
C HIS A 99 11.74 -7.90 -4.12
N VAL A 100 12.25 -9.12 -4.36
CA VAL A 100 13.62 -9.49 -4.00
C VAL A 100 14.65 -8.64 -4.74
N LYS A 101 14.46 -8.42 -6.05
CA LYS A 101 15.35 -7.56 -6.85
C LYS A 101 15.37 -6.12 -6.32
N GLN A 102 14.24 -5.62 -5.82
CA GLN A 102 14.06 -4.21 -5.41
C GLN A 102 14.20 -3.97 -3.91
N ALA A 103 14.40 -5.01 -3.10
CA ALA A 103 14.32 -4.96 -1.63
C ALA A 103 15.20 -3.86 -1.01
N GLN A 104 16.46 -3.77 -1.44
CA GLN A 104 17.38 -2.75 -0.92
C GLN A 104 16.91 -1.33 -1.24
N THR A 105 16.43 -1.08 -2.46
CA THR A 105 15.90 0.23 -2.85
C THR A 105 14.65 0.57 -2.05
N ILE A 106 13.74 -0.38 -1.87
CA ILE A 106 12.52 -0.19 -1.06
C ILE A 106 12.87 0.17 0.38
N GLU A 107 13.88 -0.49 0.97
CA GLU A 107 14.37 -0.17 2.31
C GLU A 107 14.92 1.25 2.40
N ILE A 108 15.77 1.67 1.46
CA ILE A 108 16.32 3.03 1.40
C ILE A 108 15.19 4.06 1.29
N LEU A 109 14.23 3.83 0.39
CA LEU A 109 13.07 4.72 0.22
C LEU A 109 12.28 4.85 1.52
N ALA A 110 12.03 3.74 2.22
CA ALA A 110 11.29 3.74 3.47
C ALA A 110 12.04 4.49 4.58
N LEU A 111 13.36 4.27 4.72
CA LEU A 111 14.19 4.94 5.72
C LEU A 111 14.29 6.45 5.47
N ASP A 112 14.54 6.87 4.23
CA ASP A 112 14.65 8.28 3.86
C ASP A 112 13.32 9.02 4.09
N LEU A 113 12.20 8.41 3.70
CA LEU A 113 10.88 8.99 3.93
C LEU A 113 10.51 8.98 5.41
N ALA A 114 10.92 7.97 6.18
CA ALA A 114 10.72 7.95 7.62
C ALA A 114 11.45 9.10 8.31
N ALA A 115 12.72 9.33 7.93
CA ALA A 115 13.50 10.47 8.38
C ALA A 115 12.83 11.81 8.01
N TYR A 116 12.30 11.91 6.79
CA TYR A 116 11.58 13.09 6.34
C TYR A 116 10.30 13.36 7.14
N TYR A 117 9.38 12.40 7.23
CA TYR A 117 8.06 12.63 7.84
C TYR A 117 8.07 12.61 9.37
N PHE A 118 8.96 11.83 10.01
CA PHE A 118 8.90 11.56 11.45
C PHE A 118 10.14 12.03 12.22
N GLY A 119 11.21 12.47 11.54
CA GLY A 119 12.39 13.08 12.15
C GLY A 119 13.00 12.17 13.23
N PRO A 120 13.11 12.62 14.51
CA PRO A 120 13.66 11.80 15.60
C PRO A 120 12.95 10.46 15.82
N ARG A 121 11.71 10.31 15.37
CA ARG A 121 10.91 9.08 15.52
C ARG A 121 10.98 8.16 14.29
N ALA A 122 11.84 8.46 13.32
CA ALA A 122 11.96 7.69 12.07
C ALA A 122 12.14 6.19 12.28
N ALA A 123 12.95 5.77 13.26
CA ALA A 123 13.19 4.37 13.57
C ALA A 123 11.94 3.60 14.05
N GLN A 124 10.88 4.30 14.44
CA GLN A 124 9.60 3.70 14.84
C GLN A 124 8.66 3.54 13.63
N ALA A 125 8.91 4.27 12.53
CA ALA A 125 8.03 4.34 11.38
C ALA A 125 7.88 3.01 10.67
N GLN A 126 6.64 2.58 10.49
CA GLN A 126 6.30 1.40 9.70
C GLN A 126 5.81 1.81 8.31
N TRP A 127 5.76 0.84 7.40
CA TRP A 127 5.26 1.02 6.04
C TRP A 127 3.90 1.76 5.98
N GLN A 128 2.99 1.39 6.88
CA GLN A 128 1.65 1.97 6.94
C GLN A 128 1.66 3.42 7.46
N ASP A 129 2.62 3.81 8.31
CA ASP A 129 2.78 5.21 8.73
C ASP A 129 3.20 6.08 7.54
N LEU A 130 4.10 5.58 6.70
CA LEU A 130 4.55 6.26 5.48
C LEU A 130 3.41 6.40 4.46
N ALA A 131 2.65 5.32 4.22
CA ALA A 131 1.49 5.36 3.34
C ALA A 131 0.46 6.41 3.79
N ARG A 132 0.17 6.48 5.10
CA ARG A 132 -0.69 7.52 5.67
C ARG A 132 -0.13 8.92 5.53
N ALA A 133 1.16 9.13 5.80
CA ALA A 133 1.81 10.43 5.67
C ALA A 133 1.76 10.98 4.24
N LEU A 134 1.80 10.07 3.25
CA LEU A 134 1.64 10.34 1.82
C LEU A 134 0.18 10.39 1.34
N ASN A 135 -0.79 10.12 2.21
CA ASN A 135 -2.20 9.99 1.85
C ASN A 135 -2.46 8.95 0.74
N LEU A 136 -1.72 7.84 0.76
CA LEU A 136 -1.94 6.71 -0.15
C LEU A 136 -3.17 5.91 0.29
N LYS A 137 -3.82 5.27 -0.69
CA LYS A 137 -4.96 4.37 -0.43
C LYS A 137 -4.47 3.06 0.17
N ASP A 138 -5.32 2.43 0.97
CA ASP A 138 -5.12 1.11 1.57
C ASP A 138 -5.66 -0.05 0.70
N SER A 139 -6.37 0.28 -0.38
CA SER A 139 -6.92 -0.66 -1.35
C SER A 139 -6.62 -0.22 -2.77
N ILE A 140 -6.43 -1.20 -3.68
CA ILE A 140 -6.13 -0.90 -5.08
C ILE A 140 -7.37 -0.47 -5.87
N GLN A 141 -8.57 -0.90 -5.44
CA GLN A 141 -9.82 -0.73 -6.20
C GLN A 141 -10.09 0.72 -6.64
N PRO A 142 -9.97 1.75 -5.78
CA PRO A 142 -10.18 3.13 -6.21
C PRO A 142 -9.17 3.60 -7.28
N SER A 143 -7.98 2.99 -7.33
CA SER A 143 -6.89 3.37 -8.24
C SER A 143 -6.98 2.68 -9.61
N LEU A 144 -7.77 1.60 -9.73
CA LEU A 144 -7.94 0.88 -11.00
C LEU A 144 -8.79 1.66 -12.02
N GLY A 145 -9.66 2.56 -11.55
CA GLY A 145 -10.52 3.36 -12.42
C GLY A 145 -11.43 2.49 -13.28
N THR A 146 -11.21 2.49 -14.60
CA THR A 146 -11.99 1.69 -15.57
C THR A 146 -11.38 0.33 -15.86
N VAL A 147 -10.18 0.03 -15.36
CA VAL A 147 -9.52 -1.26 -15.56
C VAL A 147 -10.09 -2.26 -14.55
N SER A 148 -10.50 -3.45 -15.01
CA SER A 148 -10.97 -4.48 -14.09
C SER A 148 -9.79 -5.07 -13.30
N LEU A 149 -10.05 -5.57 -12.08
CA LEU A 149 -9.03 -6.28 -11.31
C LEU A 149 -8.51 -7.50 -12.09
N GLN A 150 -9.38 -8.22 -12.80
CA GLN A 150 -9.02 -9.37 -13.64
C GLN A 150 -7.99 -8.99 -14.71
N ASP A 151 -8.23 -7.89 -15.45
CA ASP A 151 -7.32 -7.45 -16.52
C ASP A 151 -5.98 -6.96 -15.95
N ALA A 152 -6.02 -6.28 -14.81
CA ALA A 152 -4.82 -5.84 -14.11
C ALA A 152 -3.98 -7.05 -13.64
N CYS A 153 -4.61 -8.07 -13.06
CA CYS A 153 -3.93 -9.29 -12.61
C CYS A 153 -3.39 -10.13 -13.77
N THR A 154 -4.15 -10.20 -14.87
CA THR A 154 -3.72 -10.94 -16.08
C THR A 154 -2.44 -10.36 -16.67
N SER A 155 -2.30 -9.03 -16.67
CA SER A 155 -1.15 -8.35 -17.27
C SER A 155 0.02 -8.12 -16.30
N LEU A 156 -0.20 -8.23 -14.99
CA LEU A 156 0.80 -7.88 -13.97
C LEU A 156 2.13 -8.67 -14.09
N PRO A 157 2.14 -10.01 -14.29
CA PRO A 157 3.39 -10.77 -14.33
C PRO A 157 4.37 -10.29 -15.41
N GLU A 158 3.85 -9.91 -16.59
CA GLU A 158 4.67 -9.34 -17.66
C GLU A 158 4.99 -7.87 -17.37
N ALA A 159 4.00 -7.09 -16.95
CA ALA A 159 4.15 -5.65 -16.74
C ALA A 159 5.24 -5.32 -15.71
N ILE A 160 5.29 -6.04 -14.58
CA ILE A 160 6.20 -5.74 -13.46
C ILE A 160 7.68 -5.94 -13.81
N THR A 161 7.99 -6.62 -14.91
CA THR A 161 9.36 -6.80 -15.42
C THR A 161 9.88 -5.60 -16.21
N GLN A 162 8.98 -4.66 -16.57
CA GLN A 162 9.33 -3.54 -17.43
C GLN A 162 10.18 -2.48 -16.71
N PRO A 163 11.04 -1.73 -17.42
CA PRO A 163 11.94 -0.74 -16.82
C PRO A 163 11.25 0.34 -15.96
N ARG A 164 9.95 0.58 -16.19
CA ARG A 164 9.13 1.53 -15.41
C ARG A 164 8.85 1.07 -13.97
N TYR A 165 9.20 -0.17 -13.62
CA TYR A 165 9.07 -0.73 -12.27
C TYR A 165 10.43 -1.07 -11.63
N GLU A 166 11.54 -0.73 -12.29
CA GLU A 166 12.89 -0.89 -11.73
C GLU A 166 13.23 0.32 -10.85
N LEU A 167 12.93 0.22 -9.55
CA LEU A 167 13.04 1.33 -8.61
C LEU A 167 14.49 1.78 -8.43
N ASP A 168 15.43 0.84 -8.42
CA ASP A 168 16.87 1.09 -8.35
C ASP A 168 17.34 1.98 -9.52
N ARG A 169 16.93 1.63 -10.74
CA ARG A 169 17.22 2.40 -11.94
C ARG A 169 16.58 3.78 -11.89
N LEU A 170 15.30 3.86 -11.54
CA LEU A 170 14.55 5.12 -11.48
C LEU A 170 15.08 6.06 -10.39
N LEU A 171 15.54 5.54 -9.26
CA LEU A 171 16.15 6.32 -8.20
C LEU A 171 17.50 6.90 -8.65
N ALA A 172 18.33 6.08 -9.32
CA ALA A 172 19.60 6.54 -9.87
C ALA A 172 19.42 7.61 -10.97
N GLU A 173 18.42 7.45 -11.85
CA GLU A 173 18.07 8.44 -12.88
C GLU A 173 17.60 9.76 -12.27
N GLY A 174 16.84 9.72 -11.17
CA GLY A 174 16.38 10.91 -10.45
C GLY A 174 17.47 11.65 -9.67
N ALA A 175 18.54 10.96 -9.27
CA ALA A 175 19.68 11.53 -8.55
C ALA A 175 20.77 12.09 -9.48
N ALA A 176 20.69 11.84 -10.80
CA ALA A 176 21.65 12.36 -11.75
C ALA A 176 21.54 13.89 -11.80
N PRO A 177 22.62 14.65 -11.53
CA PRO A 177 22.59 16.09 -11.71
C PRO A 177 22.26 16.37 -13.18
N GLU A 178 21.23 17.19 -13.41
CA GLU A 178 20.75 17.56 -14.73
C GLU A 178 21.84 18.38 -15.46
N LEU A 179 22.81 17.69 -16.06
CA LEU A 179 23.92 18.28 -16.81
C LEU A 179 23.49 18.76 -18.20
N ASN A 180 22.19 19.00 -18.44
CA ASN A 180 21.70 19.37 -19.76
C ASN A 180 20.58 20.41 -19.73
N PRO A 181 20.90 21.72 -19.68
CA PRO A 181 19.91 22.80 -19.77
C PRO A 181 19.18 22.87 -21.13
N ALA A 182 19.51 22.02 -22.11
CA ALA A 182 18.88 22.02 -23.42
C ALA A 182 17.51 21.29 -23.47
N LYS A 183 17.03 20.73 -22.35
CA LYS A 183 15.76 19.99 -22.30
C LYS A 183 14.77 20.52 -21.24
N ALA A 184 14.80 21.82 -20.96
CA ALA A 184 13.63 22.47 -20.37
C ALA A 184 12.66 22.85 -21.52
N PRO A 185 11.45 22.26 -21.62
CA PRO A 185 10.44 22.85 -22.49
C PRO A 185 10.14 24.26 -21.95
N ALA A 186 10.35 25.26 -22.79
CA ALA A 186 9.99 26.63 -22.49
C ALA A 186 8.46 26.70 -22.26
N VAL A 187 8.05 26.59 -21.00
CA VAL A 187 6.70 26.94 -20.58
C VAL A 187 6.63 28.46 -20.61
N ALA A 188 6.34 29.01 -21.78
CA ALA A 188 5.99 30.41 -21.94
C ALA A 188 4.71 30.68 -21.15
N SER A 189 4.85 31.24 -19.95
CA SER A 189 3.74 31.91 -19.27
C SER A 189 3.45 33.22 -20.01
N PRO A 190 2.26 33.42 -20.62
CA PRO A 190 1.89 34.75 -21.05
C PRO A 190 1.53 35.57 -19.81
N ALA A 191 2.48 36.40 -19.35
CA ALA A 191 2.20 37.46 -18.42
C ALA A 191 1.20 38.43 -19.09
N ARG A 192 -0.06 38.37 -18.66
CA ARG A 192 -1.11 39.32 -19.04
C ARG A 192 -0.76 40.67 -18.41
N ARG A 193 -0.15 41.55 -19.19
CA ARG A 193 0.11 42.94 -18.80
C ARG A 193 -1.23 43.66 -18.71
N ILE A 194 -1.69 43.98 -17.51
CA ILE A 194 -2.75 44.95 -17.29
C ILE A 194 -2.05 46.30 -17.16
N ASP A 195 -2.00 47.05 -18.26
CA ASP A 195 -1.75 48.49 -18.23
C ASP A 195 -3.06 49.18 -18.59
N GLY A 196 -3.64 49.91 -17.62
CA GLY A 196 -4.43 51.11 -17.91
C GLY A 196 -3.50 52.33 -17.74
N PRO A 197 -3.83 53.51 -18.31
CA PRO A 197 -4.90 54.30 -17.71
C PRO A 197 -5.83 55.06 -18.68
N GLN A 198 -6.86 55.60 -18.04
CA GLN A 198 -8.08 56.32 -18.42
C GLN A 198 -7.95 57.44 -19.47
N ASP A 199 -8.96 57.59 -20.33
CA ASP A 199 -9.80 58.80 -20.40
C ASP A 199 -11.00 58.65 -21.38
N GLU A 200 -12.03 59.47 -21.11
CA GLU A 200 -13.13 59.89 -21.99
C GLU A 200 -14.52 59.18 -21.94
N VAL A 201 -15.33 59.66 -20.98
CA VAL A 201 -16.70 60.22 -21.12
C VAL A 201 -17.62 59.65 -22.21
N ALA A 202 -18.70 58.98 -21.78
CA ALA A 202 -20.10 59.33 -22.13
C ALA A 202 -21.12 58.41 -21.44
N THR A 203 -21.97 59.01 -20.59
CA THR A 203 -23.33 58.53 -20.22
C THR A 203 -24.30 59.60 -20.75
N PRO A 204 -25.64 59.40 -20.93
CA PRO A 204 -26.47 58.34 -20.35
C PRO A 204 -27.64 57.81 -21.23
N GLN A 205 -28.27 56.71 -20.79
CA GLN A 205 -29.73 56.53 -20.61
C GLN A 205 -30.00 55.06 -20.19
N SER A 206 -30.45 54.84 -18.95
CA SER A 206 -31.86 54.77 -18.52
C SER A 206 -32.58 53.52 -19.02
N GLY A 207 -32.83 52.56 -18.12
CA GLY A 207 -33.56 51.34 -18.42
C GLY A 207 -33.64 50.40 -17.22
N ILE A 208 -34.63 50.62 -16.38
CA ILE A 208 -34.94 49.87 -15.17
C ILE A 208 -35.89 48.72 -15.56
N HIS A 209 -35.47 47.46 -15.38
CA HIS A 209 -36.29 46.25 -15.24
C HIS A 209 -35.31 45.15 -14.78
N GLY A 210 -35.46 44.45 -13.66
CA GLY A 210 -36.67 43.80 -13.17
C GLY A 210 -36.60 42.31 -13.54
N MET A 211 -36.82 41.43 -12.56
CA MET A 211 -36.89 39.94 -12.59
C MET A 211 -35.57 39.22 -12.26
N GLN A 212 -35.34 38.80 -11.02
CA GLN A 212 -35.96 37.70 -10.24
C GLN A 212 -35.67 36.28 -10.77
N SER A 213 -34.97 35.54 -9.93
CA SER A 213 -35.20 34.15 -9.48
C SER A 213 -35.58 33.09 -10.51
N GLN A 214 -34.74 32.07 -10.61
CA GLN A 214 -35.18 30.67 -10.52
C GLN A 214 -34.01 29.78 -10.07
N ALA A 215 -34.02 29.49 -8.77
CA ALA A 215 -33.45 28.27 -8.21
C ALA A 215 -34.57 27.22 -8.15
N THR A 216 -34.15 25.94 -8.12
CA THR A 216 -34.93 24.73 -7.80
C THR A 216 -35.80 24.15 -8.91
N GLN A 217 -35.35 23.00 -9.46
CA GLN A 217 -36.12 21.76 -9.64
C GLN A 217 -35.34 20.81 -10.55
N SER A 218 -34.51 19.94 -9.97
CA SER A 218 -34.09 18.71 -10.64
C SER A 218 -33.62 17.68 -9.61
N GLU A 219 -34.44 17.49 -8.57
CA GLU A 219 -34.20 16.50 -7.51
C GLU A 219 -35.55 15.92 -7.08
N ALA A 220 -36.18 15.17 -7.98
CA ALA A 220 -37.32 14.28 -7.68
C ALA A 220 -37.67 13.48 -8.95
N MET A 221 -36.86 12.50 -9.34
CA MET A 221 -37.29 11.37 -10.19
C MET A 221 -36.12 10.40 -10.41
N GLN A 222 -35.79 9.60 -9.39
CA GLN A 222 -35.17 8.26 -9.52
C GLN A 222 -35.03 7.65 -8.11
N SER A 223 -36.16 7.34 -7.52
CA SER A 223 -36.28 6.47 -6.35
C SER A 223 -37.53 5.63 -6.54
N GLU A 224 -37.46 4.67 -7.47
CA GLU A 224 -38.46 3.61 -7.62
C GLU A 224 -37.86 2.44 -8.40
N ALA A 225 -37.02 1.64 -7.75
CA ALA A 225 -36.64 0.30 -8.21
C ALA A 225 -36.10 -0.52 -7.03
N LEU A 226 -36.94 -0.75 -6.02
CA LEU A 226 -36.60 -1.64 -4.91
C LEU A 226 -37.86 -2.21 -4.25
N GLN A 227 -38.61 -3.06 -4.95
CA GLN A 227 -39.54 -3.98 -4.29
C GLN A 227 -39.97 -5.12 -5.24
N SER A 228 -39.43 -6.33 -5.04
CA SER A 228 -40.17 -7.61 -5.12
C SER A 228 -39.19 -8.79 -5.18
N ALA A 229 -38.86 -9.36 -4.01
CA ALA A 229 -38.42 -10.75 -3.91
C ALA A 229 -39.07 -11.38 -2.65
N PRO A 230 -39.82 -12.50 -2.79
CA PRO A 230 -40.48 -13.16 -1.68
C PRO A 230 -39.54 -14.10 -0.89
N PRO A 231 -39.87 -14.43 0.38
CA PRO A 231 -39.01 -15.24 1.25
C PRO A 231 -39.07 -16.74 0.90
N ALA A 232 -37.90 -17.37 0.85
CA ALA A 232 -37.73 -18.82 0.73
C ALA A 232 -38.08 -19.51 2.06
N ILE A 233 -39.06 -20.42 2.02
CA ILE A 233 -39.42 -21.31 3.12
C ILE A 233 -38.50 -22.53 3.12
N LEU A 234 -37.92 -22.81 4.29
CA LEU A 234 -37.24 -24.04 4.68
C LEU A 234 -38.23 -25.22 4.72
N GLN A 235 -37.97 -26.26 3.92
CA GLN A 235 -38.48 -27.61 4.16
C GLN A 235 -37.35 -28.61 3.88
N GLY A 236 -36.87 -29.28 4.93
CA GLY A 236 -36.12 -30.52 4.81
C GLY A 236 -37.08 -31.72 4.72
N PRO A 237 -36.63 -32.90 4.27
CA PRO A 237 -37.36 -34.13 4.48
C PRO A 237 -36.79 -34.91 5.66
N ALA A 238 -37.73 -35.54 6.37
CA ALA A 238 -37.51 -36.65 7.27
C ALA A 238 -37.38 -37.98 6.49
N GLU A 239 -36.83 -38.97 7.20
CA GLU A 239 -36.56 -40.39 6.86
C GLU A 239 -35.27 -40.72 6.11
#